data_AF-A0A1F4VBQ6-F1
#
_entry.id   AF-A0A1F4VBQ6-F1
#
_cell.length_a   1.000
_cell.length_b   1.000
_cell.length_c   1.000
_cell.angle_alpha   90.00
_cell.angle_beta   90.00
_cell.angle_gamma   90.00
#
_symmetry.space_group_name_H-M   'P 1'
#
loop_
_entity.id
_entity.type
_entity.pdbx_description
1 polymer ?
#
loop_
_entity_poly.entity_id
_entity_poly.type
_entity_poly.pdbx_seq_one_letter_code
_entity_poly.pdbx_strand_id
1 'polypeptide(L)'
;MGKKLFIILLLNIILSLVQVSFVPILFSHKLYINLVLALSFGFLAVNKTKDAYISALISGLIMDILGITTIGISAFIFCTGLYIAYFIHDKFLKKYSLFLFIIPVDIFYQLLVLRQIEAGNIFLTFISFGLFYFMLKKLSKREDLYKL
;
A
#
# COMPACT_ATOMS: atom_id res chain seq x y z
N MET A 1 -4.18 12.98 -17.55
CA MET A 1 -4.24 12.80 -16.08
C MET A 1 -5.43 11.95 -15.62
N GLY A 2 -6.66 12.16 -16.14
CA GLY A 2 -7.86 11.41 -15.69
C GLY A 2 -7.82 9.90 -15.86
N LYS A 3 -7.34 9.37 -17.00
CA LYS A 3 -7.26 7.91 -17.25
C LYS A 3 -6.41 7.18 -16.20
N LYS A 4 -5.27 7.75 -15.81
CA LYS A 4 -4.35 7.15 -14.82
C LYS A 4 -4.98 7.11 -13.42
N LEU A 5 -5.63 8.20 -13.01
CA LEU A 5 -6.32 8.26 -11.72
C LEU A 5 -7.48 7.25 -11.64
N PHE A 6 -8.22 7.10 -12.75
CA PHE A 6 -9.26 6.06 -12.86
C PHE A 6 -8.69 4.64 -12.73
N ILE A 7 -7.55 4.35 -13.35
CA ILE A 7 -6.88 3.05 -13.23
C ILE A 7 -6.44 2.79 -11.79
N ILE A 8 -5.84 3.79 -11.12
CA ILE A 8 -5.44 3.67 -9.71
C ILE A 8 -6.66 3.45 -8.81
N LEU A 9 -7.76 4.16 -9.07
CA LEU A 9 -9.02 3.97 -8.35
C LEU A 9 -9.54 2.53 -8.52
N LEU A 10 -9.63 2.05 -9.76
CA LEU A 10 -10.14 0.72 -10.06
C LEU A 10 -9.25 -0.38 -9.45
N LEU A 11 -7.93 -0.23 -9.53
CA LEU A 11 -6.97 -1.12 -8.86
C LEU A 11 -7.21 -1.17 -7.35
N ASN A 12 -7.35 -0.02 -6.69
CA ASN A 12 -7.53 0.01 -5.24
C ASN A 12 -8.88 -0.56 -4.82
N ILE A 13 -9.96 -0.36 -5.60
CA ILE A 13 -11.24 -1.04 -5.35
C ILE A 13 -11.06 -2.56 -5.42
N ILE A 14 -10.42 -3.07 -6.48
CA ILE A 14 -10.19 -4.51 -6.65
C ILE A 14 -9.33 -5.05 -5.51
N LEU A 15 -8.23 -4.38 -5.16
CA LEU A 15 -7.35 -4.82 -4.07
C LEU A 15 -8.05 -4.82 -2.72
N SER A 16 -8.84 -3.78 -2.41
CA SER A 16 -9.63 -3.73 -1.18
C SER A 16 -10.64 -4.88 -1.12
N LEU A 17 -11.32 -5.20 -2.24
CA LEU A 17 -12.24 -6.35 -2.30
C LEU A 17 -11.52 -7.69 -2.15
N VAL A 18 -10.35 -7.86 -2.77
CA VAL A 18 -9.52 -9.08 -2.60
C VAL A 18 -9.09 -9.22 -1.14
N GLN A 19 -8.63 -8.13 -0.54
CA GLN A 19 -8.17 -8.08 0.84
C GLN A 19 -9.27 -8.40 1.86
N VAL A 20 -10.48 -7.86 1.67
CA VAL A 20 -11.59 -8.07 2.61
C VAL A 20 -12.31 -9.39 2.37
N SER A 21 -12.47 -9.84 1.11
CA SER A 21 -13.34 -10.97 0.78
C SER A 21 -12.59 -12.27 0.46
N PHE A 22 -11.44 -12.20 -0.23
CA PHE A 22 -10.75 -13.41 -0.71
C PHE A 22 -9.63 -13.87 0.22
N VAL A 23 -8.86 -12.94 0.80
CA VAL A 23 -7.76 -13.26 1.70
C VAL A 23 -8.21 -14.11 2.91
N PRO A 24 -9.32 -13.78 3.61
CA PRO A 24 -9.79 -14.60 4.73
C PRO A 24 -10.14 -16.04 4.33
N ILE A 25 -10.61 -16.25 3.10
CA ILE A 25 -10.97 -17.57 2.57
C ILE A 25 -9.72 -18.41 2.29
N LEU A 26 -8.68 -17.78 1.72
CA LEU A 26 -7.46 -18.49 1.30
C LEU A 26 -6.48 -18.76 2.46
N PHE A 27 -6.41 -17.86 3.45
CA PHE A 27 -5.35 -17.85 4.46
C PHE A 27 -5.86 -17.98 5.90
N SER A 28 -7.17 -18.16 6.13
CA SER A 28 -7.88 -18.07 7.42
C SER A 28 -8.32 -16.66 7.80
N HIS A 29 -9.45 -16.55 8.50
CA HIS A 29 -10.05 -15.31 8.98
C HIS A 29 -9.17 -14.49 9.93
N LYS A 30 -8.09 -15.09 10.46
CA LYS A 30 -7.12 -14.42 11.31
C LYS A 30 -6.10 -13.61 10.52
N LEU A 31 -5.76 -14.11 9.32
CA LEU A 31 -4.79 -13.46 8.45
C LEU A 31 -5.43 -12.33 7.64
N TYR A 32 -4.78 -11.18 7.68
CA TYR A 32 -5.12 -9.95 6.99
C TYR A 32 -3.91 -9.42 6.24
N ILE A 33 -3.99 -9.37 4.91
CA ILE A 33 -2.89 -8.92 4.06
C ILE A 33 -3.21 -7.50 3.59
N ASN A 34 -2.36 -6.53 3.89
CA ASN A 34 -2.60 -5.14 3.54
C ASN A 34 -2.12 -4.81 2.11
N LEU A 35 -2.83 -5.36 1.12
CA LEU A 35 -2.52 -5.26 -0.31
C LEU A 35 -2.49 -3.81 -0.81
N VAL A 36 -3.38 -2.97 -0.30
CA VAL A 36 -3.45 -1.55 -0.69
C VAL A 36 -2.27 -0.74 -0.16
N LEU A 37 -1.83 -1.00 1.07
CA LEU A 37 -0.62 -0.42 1.64
C LEU A 37 0.61 -0.89 0.85
N ALA A 38 0.68 -2.18 0.54
CA ALA A 38 1.74 -2.78 -0.25
C ALA A 38 1.86 -2.16 -1.65
N LEU A 39 0.75 -1.94 -2.36
CA LEU A 39 0.77 -1.27 -3.66
C LEU A 39 1.26 0.18 -3.55
N SER A 40 0.80 0.91 -2.54
CA SER A 40 1.15 2.32 -2.34
C SER A 40 2.64 2.49 -2.03
N PHE A 41 3.21 1.63 -1.18
CA PHE A 41 4.66 1.54 -0.98
C PHE A 41 5.40 1.09 -2.24
N GLY A 42 4.80 0.21 -3.06
CA GLY A 42 5.31 -0.19 -4.36
C GLY A 42 5.53 0.99 -5.31
N PHE A 43 4.54 1.89 -5.42
CA PHE A 43 4.67 3.13 -6.19
C PHE A 43 5.77 4.04 -5.64
N LEU A 44 5.86 4.17 -4.32
CA LEU A 44 6.87 4.97 -3.68
C LEU A 44 8.29 4.43 -3.96
N ALA A 45 8.47 3.10 -3.92
CA ALA A 45 9.74 2.44 -4.21
C ALA A 45 10.22 2.55 -5.67
N VAL A 46 9.32 2.86 -6.60
CA VAL A 46 9.65 3.19 -8.00
C VAL A 46 9.66 4.70 -8.28
N ASN A 47 9.77 5.52 -7.24
CA ASN A 47 9.82 6.99 -7.31
C ASN A 47 8.58 7.66 -7.91
N LYS A 48 7.42 6.99 -7.90
CA LYS A 48 6.15 7.55 -8.35
C LYS A 48 5.37 8.12 -7.15
N THR A 49 5.97 9.10 -6.47
CA THR A 49 5.49 9.66 -5.18
C THR A 49 4.03 10.12 -5.23
N LYS A 50 3.65 10.88 -6.25
CA LYS A 50 2.27 11.37 -6.44
C LYS A 50 1.27 10.21 -6.54
N ASP A 51 1.61 9.16 -7.28
CA ASP A 51 0.74 7.99 -7.44
C ASP A 51 0.63 7.21 -6.13
N ALA A 52 1.72 7.11 -5.35
CA ALA A 52 1.72 6.49 -4.03
C ALA A 52 0.73 7.16 -3.06
N TYR A 53 0.76 8.50 -2.96
CA TYR A 53 -0.17 9.23 -2.09
C TYR A 53 -1.62 9.16 -2.58
N ILE A 54 -1.85 9.26 -3.90
CA ILE A 54 -3.20 9.10 -4.47
C ILE A 54 -3.73 7.69 -4.14
N SER A 55 -2.89 6.67 -4.32
CA SER A 55 -3.24 5.28 -4.02
C SER A 55 -3.57 5.10 -2.54
N ALA A 56 -2.74 5.61 -1.63
CA ALA A 56 -2.98 5.52 -0.19
C ALA A 56 -4.24 6.25 0.26
N LEU A 57 -4.49 7.45 -0.26
CA LEU A 57 -5.68 8.23 0.07
C LEU A 57 -6.95 7.50 -0.37
N ILE A 58 -7.01 7.09 -1.64
CA ILE A 58 -8.16 6.38 -2.21
C ILE A 58 -8.40 5.08 -1.46
N SER A 59 -7.34 4.29 -1.26
CA SER A 59 -7.45 3.00 -0.58
C SER A 59 -7.91 3.15 0.84
N GLY A 60 -7.31 4.07 1.60
CA GLY A 60 -7.68 4.29 2.98
C GLY A 60 -9.16 4.64 3.11
N LEU A 61 -9.67 5.54 2.26
CA LEU A 61 -11.08 5.89 2.24
C LEU A 61 -11.97 4.69 1.88
N ILE A 62 -11.60 3.89 0.88
CA ILE A 62 -12.34 2.67 0.50
C ILE A 62 -12.38 1.70 1.69
N MET A 63 -11.26 1.49 2.36
CA MET A 63 -11.15 0.58 3.50
C MET A 63 -12.02 1.03 4.67
N ASP A 64 -12.06 2.34 4.95
CA ASP A 64 -12.95 2.87 5.96
C ASP A 64 -14.43 2.71 5.56
N ILE A 65 -14.77 2.94 4.28
CA ILE A 65 -16.15 2.75 3.74
C ILE A 65 -16.59 1.29 3.83
N LEU A 66 -15.68 0.33 3.63
CA LEU A 66 -15.96 -1.10 3.77
C LEU A 66 -16.20 -1.53 5.23
N GLY A 67 -16.24 -0.59 6.18
CA GLY A 67 -16.65 -0.84 7.56
C GLY A 67 -15.53 -1.31 8.47
N ILE A 68 -14.27 -1.17 8.05
CA ILE A 68 -13.11 -1.64 8.82
C ILE A 68 -12.81 -0.69 9.99
N THR A 69 -13.07 0.61 9.81
CA THR A 69 -12.75 1.68 10.78
C THR A 69 -13.54 2.97 10.48
N THR A 70 -13.47 3.96 11.37
CA THR A 70 -13.98 5.31 11.15
C THR A 70 -13.38 5.94 9.89
N ILE A 71 -14.23 6.62 9.13
CA ILE A 71 -13.88 7.32 7.89
C ILE A 71 -12.73 8.31 8.13
N GLY A 72 -11.65 8.16 7.37
CA GLY A 72 -10.46 9.01 7.37
C GLY A 72 -9.27 8.42 8.12
N ILE A 73 -9.45 7.44 9.01
CA ILE A 73 -8.36 6.90 9.83
C ILE A 73 -7.38 6.08 8.98
N SER A 74 -7.86 5.15 8.14
CA SER A 74 -6.95 4.35 7.29
C SER A 74 -6.17 5.24 6.33
N ALA A 75 -6.85 6.22 5.73
CA ALA A 75 -6.23 7.18 4.83
C ALA A 75 -5.16 8.01 5.55
N PHE A 76 -5.43 8.47 6.77
CA PHE A 76 -4.47 9.18 7.59
C PHE A 76 -3.24 8.33 7.92
N ILE A 77 -3.43 7.08 8.34
CA ILE A 77 -2.33 6.16 8.68
C ILE A 77 -1.45 5.92 7.45
N PHE A 78 -2.05 5.60 6.30
CA PHE A 78 -1.29 5.30 5.08
C PHE A 78 -0.54 6.52 4.56
N CYS A 79 -1.19 7.68 4.47
CA CYS A 79 -0.55 8.91 3.99
C CYS A 79 0.57 9.38 4.93
N THR A 80 0.34 9.37 6.23
CA THR A 80 1.37 9.73 7.23
C THR A 80 2.54 8.75 7.18
N GLY A 81 2.26 7.45 7.09
CA GLY A 81 3.28 6.41 6.97
C GLY A 81 4.14 6.56 5.72
N LEU A 82 3.52 6.82 4.56
CA LEU A 82 4.23 7.11 3.31
C LEU A 82 5.05 8.40 3.40
N TYR A 83 4.53 9.44 4.06
CA TYR A 83 5.25 10.70 4.25
C TYR A 83 6.51 10.50 5.08
N ILE A 84 6.41 9.81 6.21
CA ILE A 84 7.55 9.48 7.06
C ILE A 84 8.56 8.63 6.27
N ALA A 85 8.10 7.61 5.55
CA ALA A 85 8.96 6.75 4.72
C ALA A 85 9.69 7.56 3.64
N TYR A 86 8.99 8.46 2.95
CA TYR A 86 9.56 9.35 1.94
C TYR A 86 10.59 10.31 2.56
N PHE A 87 10.24 10.99 3.64
CA PHE A 87 11.10 11.95 4.32
C PHE A 87 12.41 11.31 4.80
N ILE A 88 12.33 10.10 5.37
CA ILE A 88 13.51 9.38 5.85
C ILE A 88 14.34 8.86 4.67
N HIS A 89 13.69 8.39 3.60
CA HIS A 89 14.38 7.98 2.38
C HIS A 89 15.17 9.14 1.76
N ASP A 90 14.58 10.33 1.70
CA ASP A 90 15.20 11.53 1.14
C ASP A 90 16.39 12.02 1.99
N LYS A 91 16.26 11.98 3.33
CA LYS A 91 17.26 12.58 4.24
C LYS A 91 18.35 11.65 4.78
N PHE A 92 18.06 10.37 5.05
CA PHE A 92 18.91 9.59 5.95
C PHE A 92 19.56 8.34 5.34
N LEU A 93 18.95 7.59 4.40
CA LEU A 93 19.50 6.29 3.99
C LEU A 93 19.17 5.82 2.56
N LYS A 94 20.16 5.12 1.97
CA LYS A 94 20.20 4.37 0.69
C LYS A 94 18.84 3.82 0.24
N LYS A 95 18.64 3.76 -1.09
CA LYS A 95 17.46 3.28 -1.87
C LYS A 95 16.61 2.12 -1.32
N TYR A 96 17.15 1.31 -0.42
CA TYR A 96 16.49 0.14 0.16
C TYR A 96 15.82 0.39 1.52
N SER A 97 16.08 1.52 2.18
CA SER A 97 15.47 1.87 3.48
C SER A 97 13.94 1.89 3.42
N LEU A 98 13.38 2.30 2.28
CA LEU A 98 11.95 2.35 2.00
C LEU A 98 11.26 0.98 2.12
N PHE A 99 11.99 -0.11 1.87
CA PHE A 99 11.47 -1.47 2.01
C PHE A 99 11.19 -1.81 3.46
N LEU A 100 11.98 -1.31 4.41
CA LEU A 100 11.78 -1.59 5.83
C LEU A 100 10.66 -0.75 6.44
N PHE A 101 10.31 0.40 5.84
CA PHE A 101 9.29 1.31 6.37
C PHE A 101 7.86 0.82 6.23
N ILE A 102 7.58 -0.12 5.34
CA ILE A 102 6.25 -0.73 5.28
C ILE A 102 5.90 -1.49 6.56
N ILE A 103 6.90 -2.09 7.23
CA ILE A 103 6.72 -2.89 8.44
C ILE A 103 6.14 -2.06 9.60
N PRO A 104 6.77 -0.96 10.05
CA PRO A 104 6.21 -0.16 11.15
C PRO A 104 4.88 0.47 10.79
N VAL A 105 4.63 0.82 9.53
CA VAL A 105 3.33 1.37 9.10
C VAL A 105 2.25 0.31 9.14
N ASP A 106 2.54 -0.92 8.71
CA ASP A 106 1.58 -2.03 8.77
C ASP A 106 1.31 -2.45 10.23
N ILE A 107 2.35 -2.49 11.09
CA ILE A 107 2.18 -2.72 12.53
C ILE A 107 1.26 -1.66 13.15
N PHE A 108 1.50 -0.38 12.82
CA PHE A 108 0.69 0.72 13.35
C PHE A 108 -0.76 0.64 12.89
N TYR A 109 -0.99 0.28 11.63
CA TYR A 109 -2.33 0.02 11.11
C TYR A 109 -3.02 -1.12 11.85
N GLN A 110 -2.33 -2.26 11.99
CA GLN A 110 -2.85 -3.44 12.68
C GLN A 110 -3.20 -3.14 14.14
N LEU A 111 -2.36 -2.36 14.85
CA LEU A 111 -2.63 -1.95 16.22
C LEU A 111 -3.86 -1.04 16.36
N LEU A 112 -3.97 0.00 15.54
CA LEU A 112 -5.04 1.00 15.67
C LEU A 112 -6.38 0.53 15.11
N VAL A 113 -6.34 -0.23 14.01
CA VAL A 113 -7.53 -0.62 13.26
C VAL A 113 -7.98 -2.03 13.61
N LEU A 114 -7.08 -3.01 13.48
CA LEU A 114 -7.42 -4.42 13.72
C LEU A 114 -7.34 -4.81 15.21
N ARG A 115 -6.69 -3.99 16.04
CA ARG A 115 -6.47 -4.22 17.48
C ARG A 115 -5.74 -5.53 17.79
N GLN A 116 -5.00 -6.06 16.82
CA GLN A 116 -4.22 -7.29 16.94
C GLN A 116 -2.98 -7.16 16.07
N ILE A 117 -1.86 -7.77 16.46
CA ILE A 117 -0.67 -7.89 15.61
C ILE A 117 -0.49 -9.37 15.28
N GLU A 118 -0.46 -9.70 14.00
CA GLU A 118 -0.05 -11.02 13.55
C GLU A 118 1.17 -10.92 12.64
N ALA A 119 2.23 -11.66 12.97
CA ALA A 119 3.45 -11.67 12.17
C ALA A 119 3.21 -12.15 10.73
N GLY A 120 2.24 -13.05 10.54
CA GLY A 120 1.81 -13.51 9.21
C GLY A 120 1.31 -12.37 8.33
N ASN A 121 0.55 -11.43 8.89
CA ASN A 121 0.03 -10.26 8.18
C ASN A 121 1.16 -9.38 7.68
N ILE A 122 2.10 -9.07 8.56
CA ILE A 122 3.27 -8.25 8.24
C ILE A 122 4.10 -8.91 7.13
N PHE A 123 4.36 -10.22 7.27
CA PHE A 123 5.15 -10.99 6.31
C PHE A 123 4.48 -11.03 4.93
N LEU A 124 3.17 -11.30 4.87
CA LEU A 124 2.43 -11.37 3.61
C LEU A 124 2.26 -9.98 2.96
N THR A 125 2.05 -8.93 3.76
CA THR A 125 2.05 -7.53 3.27
C THR A 125 3.41 -7.19 2.66
N PHE A 126 4.50 -7.56 3.33
CA PHE A 126 5.86 -7.32 2.83
C PHE A 126 6.16 -8.09 1.52
N ILE A 127 5.76 -9.37 1.43
CA ILE A 127 5.87 -10.14 0.19
C ILE A 127 5.08 -9.48 -0.94
N SER A 128 3.84 -9.10 -0.67
CA SER A 128 2.96 -8.45 -1.65
C SER A 128 3.57 -7.14 -2.16
N PHE A 129 4.18 -6.37 -1.26
CA PHE A 129 4.94 -5.18 -1.63
C PHE A 129 6.11 -5.51 -2.56
N GLY A 130 6.88 -6.55 -2.26
CA GLY A 130 7.95 -7.02 -3.13
C GLY A 130 7.45 -7.35 -4.55
N LEU A 131 6.34 -8.08 -4.64
CA LEU A 131 5.70 -8.40 -5.93
C LEU A 131 5.28 -7.12 -6.69
N PHE A 132 4.58 -6.20 -6.03
CA PHE A 132 4.17 -4.95 -6.64
C PHE A 132 5.36 -4.09 -7.08
N TYR A 133 6.42 -4.02 -6.29
CA TYR A 133 7.66 -3.34 -6.67
C TYR A 133 8.23 -3.88 -7.98
N PHE A 134 8.37 -5.20 -8.13
CA PHE A 134 8.90 -5.80 -9.35
C PHE A 134 7.98 -5.56 -10.57
N MET A 135 6.66 -5.70 -10.39
CA MET A 135 5.68 -5.43 -11.45
C MET A 135 5.74 -3.97 -11.91
N LEU A 136 5.69 -3.02 -10.97
CA LEU A 136 5.72 -1.58 -11.23
C LEU A 136 7.06 -1.15 -11.85
N LYS A 137 8.18 -1.71 -11.38
CA LYS A 137 9.51 -1.44 -11.97
C LYS A 137 9.58 -1.85 -13.43
N LYS A 138 8.97 -2.99 -13.79
CA LYS A 138 8.90 -3.46 -15.18
C LYS A 138 8.02 -2.54 -16.04
N LEU A 139 6.91 -2.06 -15.50
CA LEU A 139 6.02 -1.11 -16.17
C LEU A 139 6.68 0.26 -16.38
N SER A 140 7.32 0.82 -15.35
CA SER A 140 8.01 2.13 -15.45
C SER A 140 9.11 2.12 -16.51
N LYS A 141 9.90 1.04 -16.60
CA LYS A 141 10.92 0.90 -17.66
C LYS A 141 10.32 0.93 -19.06
N ARG A 142 9.10 0.43 -19.25
CA ARG A 142 8.42 0.47 -20.56
C ARG A 142 7.91 1.87 -20.86
N GLU A 143 7.35 2.59 -19.89
CA GLU A 143 6.96 3.99 -20.09
C GLU A 143 8.14 4.86 -20.56
N ASP A 144 9.32 4.67 -19.95
CA ASP A 144 10.54 5.40 -20.33
C ASP A 144 11.00 5.08 -21.77
N LEU A 145 10.79 3.84 -22.23
CA LEU A 145 11.14 3.39 -23.59
C LEU A 145 10.17 3.91 -24.66
N TYR A 146 8.90 4.09 -24.30
CA TYR A 146 7.86 4.48 -25.25
C TYR A 146 7.56 5.99 -25.25
N LYS A 147 8.20 6.80 -24.38
CA LYS A 147 8.03 8.27 -24.24
C LYS A 147 6.66 8.76 -24.73
N LEU A 148 5.62 8.28 -24.06
CA LEU A 148 4.28 8.85 -24.10
C LEU A 148 4.21 10.08 -23.20
#